data_AF-A0A960P8L6-F1
#
_entry.id   AF-A0A960P8L6-F1
#
_cell.length_a   1.000
_cell.length_b   1.000
_cell.length_c   1.000
_cell.angle_alpha   90.00
_cell.angle_beta   90.00
_cell.angle_gamma   90.00
#
_symmetry.space_group_name_H-M   'P 1'
#
loop_
_entity.id
_entity.type
_entity.pdbx_description
1 polymer ?
#
loop_
_entity_poly.entity_id
_entity_poly.type
_entity_poly.pdbx_seq_one_letter_code
_entity_poly.pdbx_strand_id
1 'polypeptide(L)'
;FELIAHPLDPEVEHHAARYVAQLGVRAPELSICRETARGELALLHADFIRHSWTTEVTLHEGFLHGRLLELARSKAAYYGVGGERHVARRWEALRDRPTGSWGRTVADFYERHRFPFPGEPHGIYEVGAAHDWVHVLCDYGTDPEGEIEVFGFIAGASDDPRAFVNFAFTLALFQNATIDTVGGKKVAIARADTLSEPGATARFADALRRSMDATADVIALDHFAYADLPLDEARARFGIAAKGVPGPGWRD
;
A
#
# COMPACT_ATOMS: atom_id res chain seq x y z
N PHE A 1 -3.69 17.70 -10.75
CA PHE A 1 -2.68 16.62 -10.85
C PHE A 1 -3.29 15.56 -11.77
N GLU A 2 -2.60 15.11 -12.83
CA GLU A 2 -3.19 14.28 -13.91
C GLU A 2 -3.82 12.98 -13.39
N LEU A 3 -3.18 12.39 -12.39
CA LEU A 3 -3.56 11.15 -11.70
C LEU A 3 -4.94 11.16 -11.01
N ILE A 4 -5.54 12.33 -10.79
CA ILE A 4 -6.74 12.49 -9.93
C ILE A 4 -7.84 13.34 -10.58
N ALA A 5 -7.67 13.73 -11.85
CA ALA A 5 -8.64 14.56 -12.55
C ALA A 5 -9.73 13.68 -13.17
N HIS A 6 -10.98 13.86 -12.75
CA HIS A 6 -12.13 13.26 -13.43
C HIS A 6 -13.26 14.29 -13.66
N PRO A 7 -13.65 14.55 -14.92
CA PRO A 7 -13.01 14.06 -16.15
C PRO A 7 -11.59 14.62 -16.27
N LEU A 8 -10.71 13.89 -16.96
CA LEU A 8 -9.36 14.36 -17.22
C LEU A 8 -9.42 15.59 -18.12
N ASP A 9 -8.97 16.73 -17.61
CA ASP A 9 -8.83 17.96 -18.39
C ASP A 9 -7.69 17.78 -19.42
N PRO A 10 -7.95 17.97 -20.73
CA PRO A 10 -6.91 17.90 -21.76
C PRO A 10 -5.71 18.83 -21.52
N GLU A 11 -5.89 19.98 -20.84
CA GLU A 11 -4.77 20.85 -20.47
C GLU A 11 -3.89 20.22 -19.39
N VAL A 12 -4.49 19.50 -18.43
CA VAL A 12 -3.75 18.78 -17.39
C VAL A 12 -2.97 17.60 -17.98
N GLU A 13 -3.58 16.85 -18.90
CA GLU A 13 -2.92 15.79 -19.67
C GLU A 13 -1.72 16.34 -20.46
N HIS A 14 -1.91 17.47 -21.13
CA HIS A 14 -0.86 18.13 -21.91
C HIS A 14 0.30 18.63 -21.03
N HIS A 15 0.00 19.25 -19.89
CA HIS A 15 1.02 19.76 -18.98
C HIS A 15 1.87 18.66 -18.37
N ALA A 16 1.26 17.56 -17.93
CA ALA A 16 1.98 16.44 -17.35
C ALA A 16 2.84 15.70 -18.39
N ALA A 17 2.33 15.50 -19.61
CA ALA A 17 3.11 14.95 -20.72
C ALA A 17 4.35 15.83 -21.03
N ARG A 18 4.15 17.15 -21.08
CA ARG A 18 5.23 18.11 -21.32
C ARG A 18 6.26 18.09 -20.21
N TYR A 19 5.83 18.02 -18.95
CA TYR A 19 6.70 17.97 -17.79
C TYR A 19 7.59 16.72 -17.79
N VAL A 20 7.00 15.55 -18.03
CA VAL A 20 7.72 14.27 -18.10
C VAL A 20 8.69 14.25 -19.29
N ALA A 21 8.27 14.76 -20.45
CA ALA A 21 9.15 14.90 -21.61
C ALA A 21 10.33 15.85 -21.35
N GLN A 22 10.11 16.95 -20.63
CA GLN A 22 11.17 17.90 -20.24
C GLN A 22 12.16 17.29 -19.24
N LEU A 23 11.70 16.39 -18.38
CA LEU A 23 12.56 15.62 -17.48
C LEU A 23 13.32 14.48 -18.20
N GLY A 24 13.05 14.25 -19.49
CA GLY A 24 13.66 13.18 -20.26
C GLY A 24 13.22 11.77 -19.83
N VAL A 25 12.16 11.67 -19.04
CA VAL A 25 11.64 10.42 -18.51
C VAL A 25 10.66 9.83 -19.52
N ARG A 26 10.81 8.54 -19.85
CA ARG A 26 9.72 7.77 -20.48
C ARG A 26 8.99 7.06 -19.36
N ALA A 27 7.82 7.56 -18.98
CA ALA A 27 7.00 6.98 -17.93
C ALA A 27 5.86 6.15 -18.55
N PRO A 28 6.02 4.83 -18.76
CA PRO A 28 4.88 3.96 -19.07
C PRO A 28 3.74 4.09 -18.03
N GLU A 29 4.05 4.54 -16.83
CA GLU A 29 3.12 4.85 -15.74
C GLU A 29 2.09 5.93 -16.13
N LEU A 30 2.41 6.83 -17.07
CA LEU A 30 1.48 7.86 -17.56
C LEU A 30 0.26 7.25 -18.27
N SER A 31 0.40 6.11 -18.96
CA SER A 31 -0.77 5.47 -19.59
C SER A 31 -1.72 4.93 -18.54
N ILE A 32 -1.18 4.32 -17.48
CA ILE A 32 -1.96 3.82 -16.33
C ILE A 32 -2.68 4.97 -15.61
N CYS A 33 -2.03 6.14 -15.47
CA CYS A 33 -2.67 7.34 -14.92
C CYS A 33 -3.90 7.77 -15.74
N ARG A 34 -3.76 7.75 -17.07
CA ARG A 34 -4.81 8.20 -17.99
C ARG A 34 -5.97 7.22 -18.07
N GLU A 35 -5.68 5.93 -18.06
CA GLU A 35 -6.70 4.87 -18.01
C GLU A 35 -7.49 4.95 -16.69
N THR A 36 -6.81 5.23 -15.58
CA THR A 36 -7.44 5.51 -14.28
C THR A 36 -8.33 6.75 -14.33
N ALA A 37 -7.82 7.86 -14.88
CA ALA A 37 -8.55 9.13 -14.98
C ALA A 37 -9.75 9.09 -15.95
N ARG A 38 -9.73 8.18 -16.93
CA ARG A 38 -10.82 7.96 -17.90
C ARG A 38 -11.89 6.96 -17.42
N GLY A 39 -11.73 6.41 -16.21
CA GLY A 39 -12.67 5.44 -15.66
C GLY A 39 -12.63 4.08 -16.36
N GLU A 40 -11.50 3.72 -16.98
CA GLU A 40 -11.31 2.41 -17.62
C GLU A 40 -11.04 1.32 -16.56
N LEU A 41 -11.97 1.19 -15.61
CA LEU A 41 -11.85 0.37 -14.40
C LEU A 41 -11.60 -1.12 -14.68
N ALA A 42 -12.08 -1.62 -15.82
CA ALA A 42 -11.82 -3.00 -16.23
C ALA A 42 -10.35 -3.22 -16.64
N LEU A 43 -9.70 -2.22 -17.24
CA LEU A 43 -8.28 -2.25 -17.59
C LEU A 43 -7.44 -2.02 -16.33
N LEU A 44 -7.79 -1.06 -15.48
CA LEU A 44 -7.13 -0.87 -14.18
C LEU A 44 -7.20 -2.12 -13.29
N HIS A 45 -8.37 -2.78 -13.20
CA HIS A 45 -8.49 -4.05 -12.51
C HIS A 45 -7.72 -5.18 -13.19
N ALA A 46 -7.73 -5.24 -14.52
CA ALA A 46 -6.98 -6.25 -15.26
C ALA A 46 -5.47 -6.06 -15.08
N ASP A 47 -4.99 -4.82 -15.03
CA ASP A 47 -3.60 -4.48 -14.78
C ASP A 47 -3.23 -4.66 -13.32
N PHE A 48 -4.11 -4.36 -12.37
CA PHE A 48 -3.93 -4.76 -10.98
C PHE A 48 -3.85 -6.29 -10.83
N ILE A 49 -4.64 -7.06 -11.58
CA ILE A 49 -4.57 -8.53 -11.55
C ILE A 49 -3.31 -9.05 -12.27
N ARG A 50 -2.91 -8.45 -13.40
CA ARG A 50 -1.72 -8.87 -14.17
C ARG A 50 -0.41 -8.42 -13.55
N HIS A 51 -0.42 -7.28 -12.86
CA HIS A 51 0.76 -6.53 -12.45
C HIS A 51 0.75 -6.16 -10.98
N SER A 52 -0.21 -6.54 -10.13
CA SER A 52 0.05 -6.40 -8.68
C SER A 52 1.08 -7.44 -8.28
N TRP A 53 2.16 -6.98 -7.62
CA TRP A 53 3.12 -7.83 -6.92
C TRP A 53 2.41 -8.87 -6.04
N THR A 54 1.31 -8.45 -5.40
CA THR A 54 0.42 -9.30 -4.65
C THR A 54 -0.12 -10.48 -5.45
N THR A 55 -0.63 -10.23 -6.66
CA THR A 55 -1.20 -11.26 -7.53
C THR A 55 -0.11 -12.09 -8.21
N GLU A 56 1.08 -11.54 -8.44
CA GLU A 56 2.22 -12.30 -8.98
C GLU A 56 2.88 -13.20 -7.92
N VAL A 57 3.13 -12.76 -6.69
CA VAL A 57 3.58 -13.66 -5.61
C VAL A 57 2.52 -14.75 -5.35
N THR A 58 1.25 -14.35 -5.36
CA THR A 58 0.08 -15.23 -5.26
C THR A 58 -0.02 -16.27 -6.39
N LEU A 59 0.13 -15.86 -7.65
CA LEU A 59 -0.08 -16.70 -8.83
C LEU A 59 1.22 -17.37 -9.30
N HIS A 60 2.34 -16.65 -9.37
CA HIS A 60 3.63 -17.15 -9.85
C HIS A 60 4.27 -18.11 -8.85
N GLU A 61 4.27 -17.83 -7.53
CA GLU A 61 4.71 -18.84 -6.54
C GLU A 61 3.65 -19.94 -6.33
N GLY A 62 2.36 -19.61 -6.46
CA GLY A 62 1.26 -20.55 -6.29
C GLY A 62 1.16 -21.62 -7.39
N PHE A 63 1.28 -21.24 -8.66
CA PHE A 63 1.17 -22.15 -9.81
C PHE A 63 2.47 -22.90 -10.13
N LEU A 64 3.64 -22.25 -10.05
CA LEU A 64 4.91 -22.88 -10.44
C LEU A 64 5.53 -23.70 -9.30
N HIS A 65 5.17 -23.46 -8.03
CA HIS A 65 5.71 -24.20 -6.88
C HIS A 65 4.65 -25.03 -6.12
N GLY A 66 3.46 -25.23 -6.69
CA GLY A 66 2.45 -26.16 -6.12
C GLY A 66 1.75 -25.65 -4.85
N ARG A 67 1.77 -24.34 -4.57
CA ARG A 67 1.17 -23.70 -3.39
C ARG A 67 -0.24 -23.14 -3.62
N LEU A 68 -0.91 -23.54 -4.72
CA LEU A 68 -2.32 -23.22 -5.03
C LEU A 68 -3.29 -23.44 -3.86
N LEU A 69 -3.04 -24.46 -3.04
CA LEU A 69 -3.88 -24.78 -1.88
C LEU A 69 -3.74 -23.75 -0.74
N GLU A 70 -2.53 -23.22 -0.53
CA GLU A 70 -2.25 -22.18 0.47
C GLU A 70 -2.90 -20.86 0.04
N LEU A 71 -2.78 -20.53 -1.25
CA LEU A 71 -3.45 -19.36 -1.80
C LEU A 71 -4.98 -19.44 -1.67
N ALA A 72 -5.56 -20.60 -1.99
CA ALA A 72 -7.00 -20.82 -1.84
C ALA A 72 -7.45 -20.70 -0.38
N ARG A 73 -6.63 -21.17 0.57
CA ARG A 73 -6.87 -21.02 2.01
C ARG A 73 -6.76 -19.58 2.47
N SER A 74 -5.80 -18.81 1.96
CA SER A 74 -5.65 -17.39 2.27
C SER A 74 -6.83 -16.57 1.81
N LYS A 75 -7.30 -16.82 0.58
CA LYS A 75 -8.55 -16.22 0.10
C LYS A 75 -9.75 -16.67 0.93
N ALA A 76 -9.83 -17.95 1.32
CA ALA A 76 -10.93 -18.43 2.16
C ALA A 76 -10.95 -17.77 3.55
N ALA A 77 -9.80 -17.63 4.21
CA ALA A 77 -9.64 -16.92 5.48
C ALA A 77 -10.03 -15.45 5.38
N TYR A 78 -9.64 -14.78 4.29
CA TYR A 78 -10.08 -13.42 3.98
C TYR A 78 -11.63 -13.34 3.95
N TYR A 79 -12.33 -14.30 3.35
CA TYR A 79 -13.79 -14.34 3.36
C TYR A 79 -14.42 -14.88 4.66
N GLY A 80 -13.61 -15.15 5.69
CA GLY A 80 -14.08 -15.69 6.97
C GLY A 80 -14.38 -17.20 6.94
N VAL A 81 -14.04 -17.88 5.86
CA VAL A 81 -14.24 -19.33 5.68
C VAL A 81 -12.96 -20.07 6.07
N GLY A 82 -12.82 -20.36 7.37
CA GLY A 82 -11.67 -21.07 7.93
C GLY A 82 -10.39 -20.21 7.96
N GLY A 83 -9.65 -20.24 9.08
CA GLY A 83 -8.41 -19.48 9.23
C GLY A 83 -7.17 -20.26 8.81
N GLU A 84 -6.12 -19.53 8.46
CA GLU A 84 -4.78 -20.07 8.24
C GLU A 84 -4.00 -20.07 9.56
N ARG A 85 -4.24 -21.09 10.40
CA ARG A 85 -3.67 -21.17 11.76
C ARG A 85 -2.15 -20.96 11.84
N HIS A 86 -1.40 -21.29 10.80
CA HIS A 86 0.04 -21.11 10.80
C HIS A 86 0.42 -19.63 10.58
N VAL A 87 -0.25 -18.95 9.64
CA VAL A 87 -0.12 -17.50 9.42
C VAL A 87 -0.58 -16.74 10.66
N ALA A 88 -1.78 -17.04 11.18
CA ALA A 88 -2.31 -16.40 12.39
C ALA A 88 -1.32 -16.48 13.55
N ARG A 89 -0.79 -17.67 13.86
CA ARG A 89 0.22 -17.83 14.92
C ARG A 89 1.50 -17.04 14.68
N ARG A 90 1.97 -16.96 13.42
CA ARG A 90 3.18 -16.21 13.08
C ARG A 90 2.99 -14.72 13.34
N TRP A 91 1.83 -14.18 12.99
CA TRP A 91 1.47 -12.78 13.21
C TRP A 91 1.17 -12.49 14.70
N GLU A 92 0.46 -13.38 15.39
CA GLU A 92 0.24 -13.30 16.84
C GLU A 92 1.55 -13.28 17.63
N ALA A 93 2.57 -14.04 17.20
CA ALA A 93 3.89 -14.09 17.81
C ALA A 93 4.69 -12.78 17.68
N LEU A 94 4.17 -11.78 16.96
CA LEU A 94 4.72 -10.42 16.95
C LEU A 94 4.50 -9.71 18.30
N ARG A 95 3.50 -10.11 19.11
CA ARG A 95 3.27 -9.59 20.47
C ARG A 95 4.44 -9.84 21.41
N ASP A 96 5.11 -10.96 21.21
CA ASP A 96 6.22 -11.42 22.06
C ASP A 96 7.57 -10.78 21.67
N ARG A 97 7.59 -9.95 20.62
CA ARG A 97 8.79 -9.25 20.16
C ARG A 97 9.20 -8.17 21.16
N PRO A 98 10.49 -7.78 21.20
CA PRO A 98 10.96 -6.77 22.14
C PRO A 98 10.12 -5.48 22.08
N THR A 99 9.78 -4.91 23.23
CA THR A 99 9.02 -3.66 23.27
C THR A 99 9.75 -2.55 22.53
N GLY A 100 9.06 -1.85 21.62
CA GLY A 100 9.65 -0.84 20.75
C GLY A 100 10.34 -1.40 19.50
N SER A 101 10.34 -2.71 19.28
CA SER A 101 10.75 -3.29 18.01
C SER A 101 9.72 -3.05 16.91
N TRP A 102 10.13 -3.12 15.65
CA TRP A 102 9.25 -2.94 14.52
C TRP A 102 8.11 -3.96 14.51
N GLY A 103 8.43 -5.25 14.69
CA GLY A 103 7.43 -6.31 14.76
C GLY A 103 6.46 -6.15 15.92
N ARG A 104 6.94 -5.80 17.12
CA ARG A 104 6.06 -5.52 18.26
C ARG A 104 5.11 -4.36 17.95
N THR A 105 5.63 -3.32 17.32
CA THR A 105 4.85 -2.14 16.97
C THR A 105 3.77 -2.46 15.92
N VAL A 106 4.04 -3.38 14.99
CA VAL A 106 3.01 -3.91 14.07
C VAL A 106 1.92 -4.66 14.81
N ALA A 107 2.25 -5.48 15.81
CA ALA A 107 1.22 -6.10 16.65
C ALA A 107 0.35 -5.04 17.37
N ASP A 108 0.99 -4.01 17.95
CA ASP A 108 0.29 -2.92 18.63
C ASP A 108 -0.61 -2.12 17.65
N PHE A 109 -0.19 -1.95 16.38
CA PHE A 109 -0.99 -1.33 15.31
C PHE A 109 -2.28 -2.11 15.05
N TYR A 110 -2.17 -3.43 14.82
CA TYR A 110 -3.33 -4.29 14.60
C TYR A 110 -4.32 -4.26 15.78
N GLU A 111 -3.80 -4.34 17.01
CA GLU A 111 -4.63 -4.33 18.22
C GLU A 111 -5.35 -2.99 18.42
N ARG A 112 -4.63 -1.88 18.21
CA ARG A 112 -5.17 -0.52 18.35
C ARG A 112 -6.32 -0.27 17.38
N HIS A 113 -6.15 -0.67 16.12
CA HIS A 113 -7.15 -0.52 15.07
C HIS A 113 -8.22 -1.61 15.06
N ARG A 114 -8.09 -2.62 15.93
CA ARG A 114 -8.96 -3.80 16.01
C ARG A 114 -9.04 -4.55 14.69
N PHE A 115 -7.93 -4.57 13.96
CA PHE A 115 -7.81 -5.37 12.75
C PHE A 115 -7.55 -6.84 13.14
N PRO A 116 -8.27 -7.81 12.54
CA PRO A 116 -7.91 -9.21 12.68
C PRO A 116 -6.53 -9.43 12.05
N PHE A 117 -5.69 -10.23 12.72
CA PHE A 117 -4.38 -10.57 12.17
C PHE A 117 -4.50 -11.36 10.87
N PRO A 118 -3.50 -11.29 9.98
CA PRO A 118 -3.46 -12.15 8.81
C PRO A 118 -3.57 -13.63 9.18
N GLY A 119 -4.43 -14.35 8.46
CA GLY A 119 -4.76 -15.75 8.74
C GLY A 119 -5.89 -15.96 9.78
N GLU A 120 -6.30 -14.93 10.53
CA GLU A 120 -7.54 -14.96 11.31
C GLU A 120 -8.77 -14.77 10.40
N PRO A 121 -9.98 -15.19 10.83
CA PRO A 121 -11.20 -14.91 10.08
C PRO A 121 -11.36 -13.40 9.80
N HIS A 122 -11.59 -13.06 8.54
CA HIS A 122 -11.71 -11.69 8.03
C HIS A 122 -10.42 -10.86 8.02
N GLY A 123 -9.29 -11.39 8.47
CA GLY A 123 -7.99 -10.75 8.35
C GLY A 123 -7.59 -10.56 6.88
N ILE A 124 -6.78 -9.53 6.63
CA ILE A 124 -6.16 -9.34 5.31
C ILE A 124 -5.25 -10.54 5.01
N TYR A 125 -5.10 -10.89 3.73
CA TYR A 125 -4.16 -11.94 3.32
C TYR A 125 -2.71 -11.48 3.58
N GLU A 126 -1.81 -12.39 3.93
CA GLU A 126 -0.46 -12.07 4.44
C GLU A 126 0.36 -11.21 3.45
N VAL A 127 0.25 -11.47 2.15
CA VAL A 127 0.94 -10.68 1.12
C VAL A 127 0.43 -9.22 1.10
N GLY A 128 -0.86 -9.02 1.36
CA GLY A 128 -1.48 -7.70 1.42
C GLY A 128 -1.05 -6.98 2.68
N ALA A 129 -0.90 -7.69 3.79
CA ALA A 129 -0.44 -7.15 5.05
C ALA A 129 0.97 -6.56 5.03
N ALA A 130 1.74 -6.73 3.95
CA ALA A 130 3.06 -6.12 3.80
C ALA A 130 3.02 -4.58 3.92
N HIS A 131 1.99 -3.91 3.39
CA HIS A 131 1.88 -2.44 3.51
C HIS A 131 1.62 -1.97 4.96
N ASP A 132 1.04 -2.81 5.82
CA ASP A 132 0.83 -2.48 7.25
C ASP A 132 2.16 -2.28 7.99
N TRP A 133 3.22 -2.97 7.56
CA TRP A 133 4.56 -2.72 8.08
C TRP A 133 5.08 -1.34 7.69
N VAL A 134 4.71 -0.85 6.50
CA VAL A 134 5.06 0.48 5.99
C VAL A 134 4.32 1.58 6.76
N HIS A 135 3.03 1.38 7.10
CA HIS A 135 2.29 2.28 8.00
C HIS A 135 3.10 2.53 9.28
N VAL A 136 3.55 1.46 9.92
CA VAL A 136 4.30 1.54 11.18
C VAL A 136 5.69 2.15 10.98
N LEU A 137 6.44 1.68 9.99
CA LEU A 137 7.81 2.15 9.75
C LEU A 137 7.84 3.64 9.43
N CYS A 138 6.94 4.08 8.55
CA CYS A 138 6.89 5.46 8.06
C CYS A 138 5.96 6.36 8.88
N ASP A 139 5.30 5.83 9.90
CA ASP A 139 4.40 6.54 10.79
C ASP A 139 3.21 7.18 10.06
N TYR A 140 2.50 6.41 9.23
CA TYR A 140 1.30 6.87 8.53
C TYR A 140 0.04 6.26 9.16
N GLY A 141 -1.03 7.05 9.27
CA GLY A 141 -2.33 6.60 9.76
C GLY A 141 -3.07 5.70 8.77
N THR A 142 -4.26 5.26 9.18
CA THR A 142 -5.17 4.43 8.36
C THR A 142 -6.39 5.21 7.87
N ASP A 143 -6.32 6.55 7.92
CA ASP A 143 -7.27 7.44 7.26
C ASP A 143 -7.03 7.45 5.74
N PRO A 144 -7.98 7.88 4.91
CA PRO A 144 -7.80 7.91 3.46
C PRO A 144 -6.53 8.65 3.01
N GLU A 145 -6.16 9.73 3.70
CA GLU A 145 -4.90 10.44 3.49
C GLU A 145 -3.69 9.56 3.82
N GLY A 146 -3.72 8.85 4.95
CA GLY A 146 -2.68 7.92 5.39
C GLY A 146 -2.46 6.77 4.40
N GLU A 147 -3.54 6.24 3.84
CA GLU A 147 -3.47 5.24 2.76
C GLU A 147 -2.79 5.81 1.51
N ILE A 148 -3.13 7.04 1.10
CA ILE A 148 -2.46 7.72 -0.01
C ILE A 148 -0.99 7.99 0.30
N GLU A 149 -0.64 8.37 1.54
CA GLU A 149 0.74 8.56 1.98
C GLU A 149 1.54 7.24 1.90
N VAL A 150 0.99 6.13 2.38
CA VAL A 150 1.66 4.81 2.36
C VAL A 150 1.91 4.34 0.96
N PHE A 151 0.88 4.29 0.12
CA PHE A 151 1.05 3.80 -1.25
C PHE A 151 1.82 4.77 -2.14
N GLY A 152 1.74 6.08 -1.87
CA GLY A 152 2.61 7.07 -2.49
C GLY A 152 4.08 6.85 -2.12
N PHE A 153 4.38 6.61 -0.84
CA PHE A 153 5.71 6.28 -0.38
C PHE A 153 6.23 4.98 -1.04
N ILE A 154 5.42 3.92 -1.05
CA ILE A 154 5.76 2.62 -1.67
C ILE A 154 6.08 2.80 -3.15
N ALA A 155 5.23 3.51 -3.89
CA ALA A 155 5.44 3.74 -5.33
C ALA A 155 6.71 4.57 -5.61
N GLY A 156 7.11 5.47 -4.71
CA GLY A 156 8.34 6.25 -4.88
C GLY A 156 9.61 5.54 -4.41
N ALA A 157 9.51 4.58 -3.48
CA ALA A 157 10.65 3.86 -2.92
C ALA A 157 10.97 2.55 -3.66
N SER A 158 10.02 2.04 -4.45
CA SER A 158 10.16 0.77 -5.17
C SER A 158 10.65 1.00 -6.60
N ASP A 159 11.62 0.20 -7.03
CA ASP A 159 12.06 0.10 -8.42
C ASP A 159 11.09 -0.72 -9.29
N ASP A 160 10.05 -1.29 -8.67
CA ASP A 160 9.08 -2.14 -9.31
C ASP A 160 7.89 -1.31 -9.83
N PRO A 161 7.66 -1.24 -11.15
CA PRO A 161 6.53 -0.47 -11.71
C PRO A 161 5.16 -0.95 -11.20
N ARG A 162 5.09 -2.17 -10.66
CA ARG A 162 3.90 -2.74 -10.02
C ARG A 162 3.48 -1.97 -8.76
N ALA A 163 4.43 -1.36 -8.05
CA ALA A 163 4.14 -0.50 -6.90
C ALA A 163 3.29 0.72 -7.31
N PHE A 164 3.55 1.26 -8.49
CA PHE A 164 2.76 2.36 -9.05
C PHE A 164 1.32 1.96 -9.37
N VAL A 165 1.10 0.72 -9.86
CA VAL A 165 -0.25 0.20 -10.11
C VAL A 165 -1.06 0.12 -8.82
N ASN A 166 -0.45 -0.32 -7.72
CA ASN A 166 -1.09 -0.32 -6.40
C ASN A 166 -1.45 1.11 -5.97
N PHE A 167 -0.57 2.08 -6.19
CA PHE A 167 -0.86 3.48 -5.90
C PHE A 167 -2.02 4.04 -6.75
N ALA A 168 -2.07 3.75 -8.05
CA ALA A 168 -3.20 4.14 -8.90
C ALA A 168 -4.54 3.54 -8.40
N PHE A 169 -4.51 2.29 -7.93
CA PHE A 169 -5.66 1.64 -7.32
C PHE A 169 -6.07 2.32 -5.99
N THR A 170 -5.11 2.72 -5.16
CA THR A 170 -5.36 3.50 -3.93
C THR A 170 -6.02 4.84 -4.24
N LEU A 171 -5.62 5.55 -5.31
CA LEU A 171 -6.30 6.77 -5.73
C LEU A 171 -7.74 6.50 -6.22
N ALA A 172 -7.98 5.37 -6.89
CA ALA A 172 -9.34 4.98 -7.27
C ALA A 172 -10.25 4.73 -6.05
N LEU A 173 -9.71 4.23 -4.94
CA LEU A 173 -10.42 4.04 -3.66
C LEU A 173 -10.64 5.33 -2.88
N PHE A 174 -9.56 6.12 -2.70
CA PHE A 174 -9.51 7.18 -1.71
C PHE A 174 -9.49 8.59 -2.29
N GLN A 175 -9.30 8.75 -3.58
CA GLN A 175 -9.37 10.08 -4.22
C GLN A 175 -10.58 10.21 -5.13
N ASN A 176 -10.91 9.16 -5.88
CA ASN A 176 -12.01 9.21 -6.85
C ASN A 176 -13.26 8.46 -6.35
N ALA A 177 -13.13 7.58 -5.34
CA ALA A 177 -14.16 6.62 -4.92
C ALA A 177 -14.84 5.86 -6.08
N THR A 178 -14.12 5.68 -7.20
CA THR A 178 -14.60 4.90 -8.35
C THR A 178 -14.53 3.40 -8.08
N ILE A 179 -13.72 3.03 -7.09
CA ILE A 179 -13.69 1.71 -6.47
C ILE A 179 -14.05 1.91 -5.00
N ASP A 180 -14.96 1.09 -4.47
CA ASP A 180 -15.31 1.09 -3.05
C ASP A 180 -15.20 -0.31 -2.43
N THR A 181 -14.67 -1.25 -3.21
CA THR A 181 -14.68 -2.68 -2.89
C THR A 181 -13.34 -3.31 -3.27
N VAL A 182 -12.71 -4.05 -2.34
CA VAL A 182 -11.48 -4.80 -2.58
C VAL A 182 -11.70 -6.26 -2.24
N GLY A 183 -11.41 -7.15 -3.21
CA GLY A 183 -11.67 -8.57 -3.06
C GLY A 183 -13.13 -8.87 -2.72
N GLY A 184 -14.08 -8.10 -3.25
CA GLY A 184 -15.52 -8.28 -2.97
C GLY A 184 -16.00 -7.81 -1.59
N LYS A 185 -15.15 -7.18 -0.77
CA LYS A 185 -15.55 -6.52 0.48
C LYS A 185 -15.56 -5.00 0.32
N LYS A 186 -16.60 -4.36 0.83
CA LYS A 186 -16.68 -2.89 0.87
C LYS A 186 -15.58 -2.32 1.75
N VAL A 187 -14.84 -1.35 1.23
CA VAL A 187 -13.85 -0.55 1.96
C VAL A 187 -14.58 0.63 2.59
N ALA A 188 -14.81 0.58 3.90
CA ALA A 188 -15.66 1.54 4.60
C ALA A 188 -15.11 2.97 4.57
N ILE A 189 -13.79 3.12 4.49
CA ILE A 189 -13.09 4.41 4.44
C ILE A 189 -12.92 4.97 3.01
N ALA A 190 -13.36 4.24 1.97
CA ALA A 190 -13.29 4.73 0.60
C ALA A 190 -14.10 6.02 0.46
N ARG A 191 -13.48 7.06 -0.11
CA ARG A 191 -14.09 8.38 -0.28
C ARG A 191 -13.49 9.11 -1.46
N ALA A 192 -14.21 10.11 -1.96
CA ALA A 192 -13.72 11.02 -2.98
C ALA A 192 -13.06 12.24 -2.32
N ASP A 193 -12.25 12.96 -3.11
CA ASP A 193 -11.72 14.29 -2.80
C ASP A 193 -10.75 14.38 -1.61
N THR A 194 -10.15 13.26 -1.16
CA THR A 194 -9.19 13.24 -0.04
C THR A 194 -8.05 14.25 -0.19
N LEU A 195 -7.46 14.37 -1.38
CA LEU A 195 -6.37 15.33 -1.66
C LEU A 195 -6.86 16.79 -1.77
N SER A 196 -8.16 17.02 -1.87
CA SER A 196 -8.75 18.35 -1.79
C SER A 196 -8.84 18.84 -0.33
N GLU A 197 -8.70 17.94 0.64
CA GLU A 197 -8.69 18.29 2.06
C GLU A 197 -7.48 19.17 2.40
N PRO A 198 -7.65 20.16 3.31
CA PRO A 198 -6.55 21.03 3.73
C PRO A 198 -5.34 20.23 4.23
N GLY A 199 -4.20 20.39 3.55
CA GLY A 199 -2.93 19.76 3.94
C GLY A 199 -2.70 18.35 3.40
N ALA A 200 -3.71 17.68 2.82
CA ALA A 200 -3.57 16.33 2.28
C ALA A 200 -2.55 16.24 1.13
N THR A 201 -2.50 17.24 0.26
CA THR A 201 -1.49 17.34 -0.81
C THR A 201 -0.07 17.55 -0.27
N ALA A 202 0.09 18.32 0.81
CA ALA A 202 1.39 18.53 1.44
C ALA A 202 1.87 17.25 2.14
N ARG A 203 0.97 16.53 2.81
CA ARG A 203 1.19 15.19 3.38
C ARG A 203 1.67 14.20 2.31
N PHE A 204 0.93 14.09 1.21
CA PHE A 204 1.31 13.25 0.08
C PHE A 204 2.67 13.64 -0.53
N ALA A 205 2.93 14.93 -0.73
CA ALA A 205 4.20 15.40 -1.25
C ALA A 205 5.37 15.08 -0.29
N ASP A 206 5.16 15.19 1.02
CA ASP A 206 6.16 14.78 2.01
C ASP A 206 6.41 13.27 1.98
N ALA A 207 5.37 12.45 1.78
CA ALA A 207 5.53 11.00 1.64
C ALA A 207 6.40 10.63 0.42
N LEU A 208 6.18 11.29 -0.73
CA LEU A 208 7.03 11.14 -1.92
C LEU A 208 8.45 11.66 -1.68
N ARG A 209 8.61 12.76 -0.94
CA ARG A 209 9.94 13.26 -0.59
C ARG A 209 10.70 12.26 0.27
N ARG A 210 10.03 11.67 1.25
CA ARG A 210 10.61 10.68 2.18
C ARG A 210 10.97 9.38 1.47
N SER A 211 10.24 8.98 0.43
CA SER A 211 10.57 7.77 -0.32
C SER A 211 11.86 7.90 -1.13
N MET A 212 12.23 9.11 -1.56
CA MET A 212 13.52 9.35 -2.22
C MET A 212 14.74 9.14 -1.31
N ASP A 213 14.56 9.24 0.01
CA ASP A 213 15.61 8.99 1.00
C ASP A 213 15.70 7.49 1.39
N ALA A 214 14.67 6.69 1.03
CA ALA A 214 14.61 5.29 1.38
C ALA A 214 15.70 4.49 0.65
N THR A 215 16.39 3.62 1.39
CA THR A 215 17.52 2.84 0.84
C THR A 215 17.15 1.41 0.48
N ALA A 216 15.86 1.08 0.50
CA ALA A 216 15.33 -0.25 0.19
C ALA A 216 13.89 -0.15 -0.29
N ASP A 217 13.48 -1.12 -1.11
CA ASP A 217 12.07 -1.40 -1.38
C ASP A 217 11.44 -2.00 -0.12
N VAL A 218 10.90 -1.13 0.73
CA VAL A 218 10.44 -1.48 2.09
C VAL A 218 9.33 -2.54 2.04
N ILE A 219 8.38 -2.43 1.10
CA ILE A 219 7.26 -3.38 1.02
C ILE A 219 7.73 -4.78 0.59
N ALA A 220 8.86 -4.88 -0.11
CA ALA A 220 9.43 -6.14 -0.58
C ALA A 220 10.36 -6.83 0.44
N LEU A 221 10.62 -6.22 1.61
CA LEU A 221 11.48 -6.80 2.63
C LEU A 221 10.90 -8.09 3.22
N ASP A 222 11.77 -9.00 3.67
CA ASP A 222 11.39 -10.02 4.65
C ASP A 222 11.21 -9.36 6.03
N HIS A 223 10.06 -8.75 6.24
CA HIS A 223 9.71 -8.00 7.44
C HIS A 223 9.93 -8.79 8.74
N PHE A 224 9.66 -10.10 8.73
CA PHE A 224 9.81 -10.93 9.90
C PHE A 224 11.28 -11.13 10.30
N ALA A 225 12.21 -11.08 9.34
CA ALA A 225 13.65 -11.09 9.64
C ALA A 225 14.11 -9.83 10.40
N TYR A 226 13.34 -8.74 10.32
CA TYR A 226 13.60 -7.47 11.00
C TYR A 226 12.66 -7.21 12.19
N ALA A 227 11.78 -8.15 12.55
CA ALA A 227 10.73 -7.95 13.55
C ALA A 227 11.28 -7.59 14.95
N ASP A 228 12.48 -8.05 15.29
CA ASP A 228 13.13 -7.80 16.58
C ASP A 228 13.93 -6.47 16.59
N LEU A 229 14.16 -5.85 15.43
CA LEU A 229 14.92 -4.62 15.31
C LEU A 229 14.16 -3.45 15.95
N PRO A 230 14.78 -2.62 16.82
CA PRO A 230 14.15 -1.41 17.34
C PRO A 230 13.63 -0.52 16.21
N LEU A 231 12.43 0.04 16.35
CA LEU A 231 11.76 0.76 15.26
C LEU A 231 12.59 1.95 14.74
N ASP A 232 13.24 2.70 15.65
CA ASP A 232 14.09 3.83 15.25
C ASP A 232 15.38 3.36 14.55
N GLU A 233 15.90 2.18 14.91
CA GLU A 233 17.02 1.57 14.19
C GLU A 233 16.58 1.06 12.81
N ALA A 234 15.37 0.51 12.67
CA ALA A 234 14.80 0.13 11.38
C ALA A 234 14.66 1.35 10.46
N ARG A 235 14.15 2.47 10.99
CA ARG A 235 14.05 3.74 10.24
C ARG A 235 15.43 4.24 9.78
N ALA A 236 16.41 4.27 10.69
CA ALA A 236 17.77 4.67 10.35
C ALA A 236 18.39 3.73 9.29
N ARG A 237 18.19 2.42 9.44
CA ARG A 237 18.71 1.39 8.53
C ARG A 237 18.16 1.51 7.12
N PHE A 238 16.89 1.86 6.96
CA PHE A 238 16.21 1.93 5.66
C PHE A 238 16.05 3.36 5.13
N GLY A 239 16.71 4.35 5.73
CA GLY A 239 16.68 5.74 5.24
C GLY A 239 15.35 6.45 5.44
N ILE A 240 14.55 6.05 6.43
CA ILE A 240 13.21 6.59 6.63
C ILE A 240 13.30 7.92 7.40
N ALA A 241 13.29 9.02 6.67
CA ALA A 241 13.21 10.36 7.25
C ALA A 241 11.92 10.53 8.08
N ALA A 242 11.98 11.36 9.12
CA ALA A 242 10.79 11.76 9.87
C ALA A 242 9.83 12.58 8.99
N LYS A 243 8.55 12.60 9.38
CA LYS A 243 7.54 13.46 8.75
C LYS A 243 7.97 14.93 8.82
N GLY A 244 8.03 15.59 7.67
CA GLY A 244 8.21 17.04 7.56
C GLY A 244 6.89 17.80 7.64
N VAL A 245 5.77 17.13 7.33
CA VAL A 245 4.42 17.68 7.41
C VAL A 245 3.64 16.93 8.52
N PRO A 246 3.03 17.65 9.49
CA PRO A 246 2.22 17.01 10.53
C PRO A 246 0.99 16.29 9.95
N GLY A 247 0.65 15.15 10.54
CA GLY A 247 -0.55 14.38 10.21
C GLY A 247 -0.62 13.09 11.03
N PRO A 248 -1.80 12.42 11.09
CA PRO A 248 -2.00 11.18 11.83
C PRO A 248 -0.93 10.13 11.55
N GLY A 249 -0.40 9.52 12.60
CA GLY A 249 0.53 8.41 12.55
C GLY A 249 -0.17 7.06 12.71
N TRP A 250 0.61 5.98 12.75
CA TRP A 250 0.06 4.63 12.89
C TRP A 250 -0.70 4.43 14.21
N ARG A 251 -0.45 5.30 15.20
CA ARG A 251 -1.07 5.29 16.54
C ARG A 251 -2.43 6.00 16.60
N ASP A 252 -2.84 6.67 15.54
CA ASP A 252 -4.01 7.55 15.53
C ASP A 252 -5.22 6.90 14.85
#